data_AF-A0A2W6TXN3-F1
#
_entry.id   AF-A0A2W6TXN3-F1
#
_cell.length_a   1.000
_cell.length_b   1.000
_cell.length_c   1.000
_cell.angle_alpha   90.00
_cell.angle_beta   90.00
_cell.angle_gamma   90.00
#
_symmetry.space_group_name_H-M   'P 1'
#
loop_
_entity.id
_entity.type
_entity.pdbx_description
1 polymer ?
#
loop_
_entity_poly.entity_id
_entity_poly.type
_entity_poly.pdbx_seq_one_letter_code
_entity_poly.pdbx_strand_id
1 'polypeptide(L)'
;MTDSRVHIVVPEPHYTLFDITRNDLPEVIVVNDALLAFQHHEIFPWHLEVDIQAEHLADKGMPTPEESQLLFEIGDKIESAIEGRNSLFLARSTWDGLRQLSFRVHDPELANDTLQSLLADKPHTRFWEYRMHHDPEWQEAGCIFRLFPLANGPDA
;
A
#
# COMPACT_ATOMS: atom_id res chain seq x y z
N MET A 1 -27.66 -24.75 0.06
CA MET A 1 -26.91 -23.55 0.50
C MET A 1 -26.82 -22.65 -0.70
N THR A 2 -27.41 -21.46 -0.62
CA THR A 2 -27.58 -20.56 -1.76
C THR A 2 -26.22 -19.94 -2.11
N ASP A 3 -25.67 -20.29 -3.27
CA ASP A 3 -24.50 -19.65 -3.87
C ASP A 3 -24.81 -18.16 -4.06
N SER A 4 -24.44 -17.35 -3.07
CA SER A 4 -24.75 -15.92 -3.04
C SER A 4 -23.61 -15.18 -3.71
N ARG A 5 -23.76 -14.94 -5.01
CA ARG A 5 -22.79 -14.16 -5.79
C ARG A 5 -23.03 -12.67 -5.52
N VAL A 6 -22.02 -12.01 -4.97
CA VAL A 6 -22.00 -10.55 -4.81
C VAL A 6 -21.24 -9.96 -5.99
N HIS A 7 -21.86 -9.01 -6.67
CA HIS A 7 -21.19 -8.20 -7.70
C HIS A 7 -20.81 -6.87 -7.06
N ILE A 8 -19.52 -6.57 -7.05
CA ILE A 8 -19.00 -5.27 -6.66
C ILE A 8 -18.35 -4.57 -7.83
N VAL A 9 -18.48 -3.25 -7.86
CA VAL A 9 -17.73 -2.37 -8.75
C VAL A 9 -16.61 -1.77 -7.91
N VAL A 10 -15.38 -2.17 -8.22
CA VAL A 10 -14.20 -1.51 -7.66
C VAL A 10 -14.07 -0.15 -8.34
N PRO A 11 -13.92 0.95 -7.60
CA PRO A 11 -13.79 2.27 -8.19
C PRO A 11 -12.49 2.37 -8.99
N GLU A 12 -12.49 3.16 -10.06
CA GLU A 12 -11.26 3.48 -10.78
C GLU A 12 -10.29 4.22 -9.84
N PRO A 13 -9.01 3.81 -9.75
CA PRO A 13 -8.06 4.45 -8.85
C PRO A 13 -7.89 5.94 -9.13
N HIS A 14 -7.86 6.72 -8.06
CA HIS A 14 -7.51 8.14 -8.11
C HIS A 14 -6.54 8.41 -6.96
N TYR A 15 -5.41 9.05 -7.27
CA TYR A 15 -4.27 9.14 -6.36
C TYR A 15 -4.06 10.57 -5.88
N THR A 16 -4.01 10.75 -4.56
CA THR A 16 -3.65 12.01 -3.91
C THR A 16 -2.28 11.88 -3.23
N LEU A 17 -1.44 12.91 -3.37
CA LEU A 17 -0.10 13.00 -2.77
C LEU A 17 -0.12 13.90 -1.54
N PHE A 18 0.55 13.46 -0.47
CA PHE A 18 0.75 14.18 0.77
C PHE A 18 2.23 14.26 1.10
N ASP A 19 2.70 15.46 1.43
CA ASP A 19 4.01 15.68 2.04
C ASP A 19 3.80 15.99 3.53
N ILE A 20 4.25 15.10 4.41
CA ILE A 20 4.14 15.28 5.85
C ILE A 20 5.51 15.18 6.53
N THR A 21 5.54 15.45 7.83
CA THR A 21 6.75 15.27 8.66
C THR A 21 6.47 14.24 9.74
N ARG A 22 7.32 13.23 9.84
CA ARG A 22 7.30 12.19 10.88
C ARG A 22 8.67 12.11 11.52
N ASN A 23 8.73 12.30 12.84
CA ASN A 23 9.99 12.34 13.62
C ASN A 23 11.03 13.31 13.03
N ASP A 24 10.61 14.52 12.68
CA ASP A 24 11.44 15.57 12.06
C ASP A 24 12.03 15.24 10.67
N LEU A 25 11.62 14.14 10.06
CA LEU A 25 11.99 13.72 8.70
C LEU A 25 10.79 13.81 7.74
N PRO A 26 11.03 14.11 6.46
CA PRO A 26 9.96 14.16 5.45
C PRO A 26 9.41 12.75 5.19
N GLU A 27 8.10 12.68 4.97
CA GLU A 27 7.40 11.48 4.52
C GLU A 27 6.52 11.86 3.34
N VAL A 28 6.66 11.12 2.24
CA VAL A 28 5.84 11.31 1.03
C VAL A 28 4.87 10.14 0.92
N ILE A 29 3.57 10.45 0.93
CA ILE A 29 2.51 9.45 0.90
C ILE A 29 1.66 9.65 -0.35
N VAL A 30 1.39 8.58 -1.06
CA VAL A 30 0.39 8.54 -2.14
C VAL A 30 -0.74 7.63 -1.70
N VAL A 31 -1.98 8.10 -1.76
CA VAL A 31 -3.17 7.35 -1.33
C VAL A 31 -4.15 7.23 -2.49
N ASN A 32 -4.69 6.03 -2.69
CA ASN A 32 -5.83 5.80 -3.57
C ASN A 32 -7.10 6.29 -2.88
N ASP A 33 -7.48 7.54 -3.14
CA ASP A 33 -8.59 8.21 -2.47
C ASP A 33 -9.97 7.74 -2.97
N ALA A 34 -10.02 7.06 -4.12
CA ALA A 34 -11.23 6.43 -4.62
C ALA A 34 -11.79 5.39 -3.63
N LEU A 35 -10.93 4.83 -2.77
CA LEU A 35 -11.31 3.88 -1.73
C LEU A 35 -12.05 4.52 -0.54
N LEU A 36 -12.05 5.86 -0.40
CA LEU A 36 -12.87 6.55 0.61
C LEU A 36 -14.37 6.29 0.42
N ALA A 37 -14.79 6.09 -0.82
CA ALA A 37 -16.19 5.83 -1.17
C ALA A 37 -16.54 4.33 -1.24
N PHE A 38 -15.57 3.45 -1.02
CA PHE A 38 -15.78 2.01 -1.10
C PHE A 38 -16.53 1.50 0.13
N GLN A 39 -17.67 0.84 -0.05
CA GLN A 39 -18.55 0.46 1.07
C GLN A 39 -18.43 -1.01 1.48
N HIS A 40 -17.79 -1.84 0.66
CA HIS A 40 -17.77 -3.30 0.82
C HIS A 40 -16.50 -3.79 1.51
N HIS A 41 -16.15 -3.18 2.65
CA HIS A 41 -14.93 -3.49 3.41
C HIS A 41 -14.81 -4.97 3.76
N GLU A 42 -15.94 -5.63 4.01
CA GLU A 42 -16.05 -7.05 4.33
C GLU A 42 -15.53 -7.97 3.23
N ILE A 43 -15.45 -7.48 1.99
CA ILE A 43 -14.91 -8.23 0.86
C ILE A 43 -13.38 -8.19 0.84
N PHE A 44 -12.76 -7.13 1.36
CA PHE A 44 -11.31 -7.04 1.48
C PHE A 44 -10.90 -6.84 2.94
N PRO A 45 -11.15 -7.84 3.81
CA PRO A 45 -11.05 -7.65 5.25
C PRO A 45 -9.62 -7.75 5.77
N TRP A 46 -8.63 -8.02 4.92
CA TRP A 46 -7.23 -8.11 5.33
C TRP A 46 -6.47 -6.85 4.96
N HIS A 47 -5.61 -6.40 5.87
CA HIS A 47 -4.61 -5.38 5.61
C HIS A 47 -3.27 -6.05 5.34
N LEU A 48 -2.66 -5.72 4.21
CA LEU A 48 -1.33 -6.16 3.83
C LEU A 48 -0.40 -4.95 3.78
N GLU A 49 0.74 -5.08 4.45
CA GLU A 49 1.85 -4.13 4.38
C GLU A 49 3.07 -4.82 3.76
N VAL A 50 3.71 -4.13 2.83
CA VAL A 50 4.98 -4.57 2.24
C VAL A 50 6.02 -3.49 2.45
N ASP A 51 7.08 -3.85 3.16
CA ASP A 51 8.15 -2.97 3.58
C ASP A 51 9.39 -3.24 2.70
N ILE A 52 9.83 -2.24 1.94
CA ILE A 52 10.98 -2.31 1.04
C ILE A 52 12.07 -1.37 1.56
N GLN A 53 13.26 -1.90 1.78
CA GLN A 53 14.40 -1.11 2.27
C GLN A 53 15.11 -0.40 1.11
N ALA A 54 15.26 0.92 1.24
CA ALA A 54 16.10 1.73 0.37
C ALA A 54 17.55 1.66 0.86
N GLU A 55 18.50 1.45 -0.05
CA GLU A 55 19.93 1.39 0.28
C GLU A 55 20.65 2.71 -0.05
N HIS A 56 20.28 3.35 -1.16
CA HIS A 56 20.90 4.60 -1.59
C HIS A 56 20.01 5.79 -1.22
N LEU A 57 20.45 6.53 -0.20
CA LEU A 57 19.72 7.67 0.35
C LEU A 57 20.37 8.98 -0.06
N ALA A 58 19.53 9.97 -0.34
CA ALA A 58 19.85 11.37 -0.44
C ALA A 58 19.63 12.07 0.91
N ASP A 59 19.28 13.35 0.90
CA ASP A 59 19.04 14.11 2.12
C ASP A 59 17.84 13.59 2.92
N LYS A 60 17.99 13.63 4.26
CA LYS A 60 16.93 13.34 5.24
C LYS A 60 16.25 11.97 5.08
N GLY A 61 17.02 10.96 4.67
CA GLY A 61 16.54 9.58 4.57
C GLY A 61 15.65 9.31 3.35
N MET A 62 15.49 10.27 2.44
CA MET A 62 14.78 10.02 1.18
C MET A 62 15.68 9.24 0.22
N PRO A 63 15.15 8.30 -0.58
CA PRO A 63 15.92 7.62 -1.62
C PRO A 63 16.45 8.60 -2.67
N THR A 64 17.59 8.30 -3.30
CA THR A 64 18.04 9.02 -4.51
C THR A 64 17.02 8.83 -5.66
N PRO A 65 17.10 9.61 -6.75
CA PRO A 65 16.24 9.38 -7.92
C PRO A 65 16.36 7.96 -8.50
N GLU A 66 17.59 7.44 -8.58
CA GLU A 66 17.85 6.08 -9.09
C GLU A 66 17.29 5.02 -8.14
N GLU A 67 17.44 5.21 -6.84
CA GLU A 67 16.86 4.33 -5.83
C GLU A 67 15.33 4.37 -5.86
N SER A 68 14.76 5.56 -6.02
CA SER A 68 13.32 5.75 -6.12
C SER A 68 12.72 4.98 -7.29
N GLN A 69 13.41 5.00 -8.43
CA GLN A 69 13.02 4.26 -9.63
C GLN A 69 13.06 2.74 -9.38
N LEU A 70 14.13 2.24 -8.78
CA LEU A 70 14.24 0.83 -8.42
C LEU A 70 13.12 0.40 -7.46
N LEU A 71 12.84 1.21 -6.45
CA LEU A 71 11.78 0.95 -5.49
C LEU A 71 10.38 1.00 -6.15
N PHE A 72 10.17 1.79 -7.22
CA PHE A 72 8.95 1.71 -8.02
C PHE A 72 8.88 0.39 -8.78
N GLU A 73 9.94 -0.03 -9.45
CA GLU A 73 9.95 -1.31 -10.19
C GLU A 73 9.67 -2.52 -9.30
N ILE A 74 10.20 -2.52 -8.08
CA ILE A 74 9.91 -3.55 -7.07
C ILE A 74 8.44 -3.47 -6.64
N GLY A 75 7.94 -2.26 -6.35
CA GLY A 75 6.55 -2.05 -5.96
C GLY A 75 5.56 -2.47 -7.04
N ASP A 76 5.79 -2.08 -8.29
CA ASP A 76 4.97 -2.44 -9.45
C ASP A 76 4.97 -3.95 -9.68
N LYS A 77 6.09 -4.65 -9.45
CA LYS A 77 6.18 -6.12 -9.52
C LYS A 77 5.33 -6.78 -8.44
N ILE A 78 5.39 -6.27 -7.21
CA ILE A 78 4.60 -6.78 -6.09
C ILE A 78 3.11 -6.54 -6.34
N GLU A 79 2.74 -5.30 -6.65
CA GLU A 79 1.39 -4.87 -6.98
C GLU A 79 0.83 -5.74 -8.11
N SER A 80 1.51 -5.82 -9.27
CA SER A 80 1.06 -6.65 -10.40
C SER A 80 0.88 -8.13 -10.08
N ALA A 81 1.63 -8.68 -9.11
CA ALA A 81 1.53 -10.09 -8.74
C ALA A 81 0.32 -10.37 -7.85
N ILE A 82 -0.06 -9.42 -7.00
CA ILE A 82 -1.21 -9.55 -6.08
C ILE A 82 -2.47 -8.84 -6.59
N GLU A 83 -2.34 -7.97 -7.59
CA GLU A 83 -3.42 -7.24 -8.23
C GLU A 83 -4.32 -8.14 -9.07
N GLY A 84 -5.56 -7.67 -9.24
CA GLY A 84 -6.64 -8.39 -9.91
C GLY A 84 -7.90 -8.36 -9.06
N ARG A 85 -8.55 -9.51 -8.87
CA ARG A 85 -9.74 -9.61 -7.99
C ARG A 85 -9.40 -9.74 -6.50
N ASN A 86 -8.12 -9.87 -6.15
CA ASN A 86 -7.73 -10.26 -4.79
C ASN A 86 -7.24 -9.11 -3.91
N SER A 87 -6.81 -7.99 -4.49
CA SER A 87 -6.30 -6.86 -3.71
C SER A 87 -6.69 -5.52 -4.29
N LEU A 88 -6.71 -4.51 -3.43
CA LEU A 88 -6.86 -3.09 -3.76
C LEU A 88 -5.64 -2.35 -3.24
N PHE A 89 -4.92 -1.65 -4.11
CA PHE A 89 -3.86 -0.74 -3.69
C PHE A 89 -4.47 0.43 -2.90
N LEU A 90 -4.01 0.59 -1.66
CA LEU A 90 -4.50 1.61 -0.74
C LEU A 90 -3.55 2.81 -0.69
N ALA A 91 -2.27 2.57 -0.41
CA ALA A 91 -1.31 3.64 -0.26
C ALA A 91 0.12 3.18 -0.46
N ARG A 92 0.99 4.15 -0.71
CA ARG A 92 2.44 4.01 -0.62
C ARG A 92 2.99 5.16 0.22
N SER A 93 3.81 4.85 1.21
CA SER A 93 4.61 5.84 1.93
C SER A 93 6.09 5.64 1.65
N THR A 94 6.86 6.74 1.67
CA THR A 94 8.33 6.70 1.72
C THR A 94 8.81 7.62 2.83
N TRP A 95 9.54 7.05 3.78
CA TRP A 95 10.05 7.75 4.96
C TRP A 95 11.31 7.04 5.48
N ASP A 96 12.36 7.81 5.75
CA ASP A 96 13.60 7.38 6.44
C ASP A 96 14.18 6.03 5.93
N GLY A 97 14.38 5.93 4.63
CA GLY A 97 14.94 4.73 3.99
C GLY A 97 13.98 3.55 3.86
N LEU A 98 12.71 3.73 4.22
CA LEU A 98 11.67 2.71 4.07
C LEU A 98 10.63 3.15 3.05
N ARG A 99 10.31 2.26 2.11
CA ARG A 99 9.09 2.36 1.30
C ARG A 99 8.10 1.31 1.77
N GLN A 100 6.93 1.77 2.22
CA GLN A 100 5.84 0.92 2.64
C GLN A 100 4.73 0.97 1.59
N LEU A 101 4.26 -0.20 1.14
CA LEU A 101 3.06 -0.37 0.32
C LEU A 101 1.95 -0.95 1.19
N SER A 102 0.73 -0.45 1.03
CA SER A 102 -0.44 -0.90 1.77
C SER A 102 -1.54 -1.33 0.81
N PHE A 103 -2.13 -2.49 1.08
CA PHE A 103 -3.18 -3.08 0.27
C PHE A 103 -4.33 -3.58 1.15
N ARG A 104 -5.54 -3.57 0.59
CA ARG A 104 -6.69 -4.31 1.13
C ARG A 104 -6.82 -5.62 0.38
N VAL A 105 -6.91 -6.75 1.09
CA VAL A 105 -6.85 -8.10 0.51
C VAL A 105 -8.12 -8.90 0.81
N HIS A 106 -8.62 -9.61 -0.21
CA HIS A 106 -9.79 -10.48 -0.15
C HIS A 106 -9.42 -11.87 0.41
N ASP A 107 -8.56 -12.59 -0.30
CA ASP A 107 -8.05 -13.91 0.05
C ASP A 107 -6.60 -13.78 0.56
N PRO A 108 -6.37 -13.93 1.88
CA PRO A 108 -5.05 -13.79 2.48
C PRO A 108 -4.12 -14.97 2.14
N GLU A 109 -4.66 -16.17 1.92
CA GLU A 109 -3.87 -17.37 1.61
C GLU A 109 -3.31 -17.25 0.19
N LEU A 110 -4.15 -16.83 -0.77
CA LEU A 110 -3.71 -16.56 -2.13
C LEU A 110 -2.64 -15.46 -2.18
N ALA A 111 -2.84 -14.35 -1.47
CA ALA A 111 -1.86 -13.28 -1.42
C ALA A 111 -0.54 -13.74 -0.77
N ASN A 112 -0.62 -14.51 0.32
CA ASN A 112 0.54 -15.08 0.99
C ASN A 112 1.34 -16.00 0.07
N ASP A 113 0.68 -16.94 -0.62
CA ASP A 113 1.33 -17.90 -1.51
C ASP A 113 2.03 -17.20 -2.68
N THR A 114 1.39 -16.16 -3.24
CA THR A 114 2.01 -15.31 -4.28
C THR A 114 3.24 -14.57 -3.76
N LEU A 115 3.16 -13.93 -2.60
CA LEU A 115 4.29 -13.17 -2.03
C LEU A 115 5.44 -14.09 -1.60
N GLN A 116 5.16 -15.26 -1.05
CA GLN A 116 6.18 -16.28 -0.76
C GLN A 116 6.87 -16.77 -2.03
N SER A 117 6.10 -16.99 -3.10
CA SER A 117 6.65 -17.38 -4.41
C SER A 117 7.56 -16.28 -4.98
N LEU A 118 7.17 -15.01 -4.85
CA LEU A 118 8.03 -13.89 -5.21
C LEU A 118 9.31 -13.85 -4.36
N LEU A 119 9.23 -14.02 -3.04
CA LEU A 119 10.42 -14.04 -2.17
C LEU A 119 11.37 -15.20 -2.48
N ALA A 120 10.86 -16.34 -2.94
CA ALA A 120 11.67 -17.49 -3.32
C ALA A 120 12.45 -17.28 -4.64
N ASP A 121 11.96 -16.41 -5.54
CA ASP A 121 12.58 -16.08 -6.82
C ASP A 121 13.78 -15.13 -6.63
N LYS A 122 15.00 -15.70 -6.59
CA LYS A 122 16.26 -14.97 -6.35
C LYS A 122 17.03 -14.70 -7.65
N PRO A 123 17.81 -13.60 -7.73
CA PRO A 123 18.13 -12.64 -6.66
C PRO A 123 17.16 -11.46 -6.54
N HIS A 124 17.04 -10.92 -5.32
CA HIS A 124 16.33 -9.66 -5.06
C HIS A 124 17.30 -8.49 -5.07
N THR A 125 16.91 -7.39 -5.71
CA THR A 125 17.73 -6.16 -5.75
C THR A 125 17.69 -5.41 -4.43
N ARG A 126 16.61 -5.55 -3.64
CA ARG A 126 16.48 -4.98 -2.29
C ARG A 126 15.87 -5.99 -1.35
N PHE A 127 16.17 -5.84 -0.07
CA PHE A 127 15.42 -6.51 0.97
C PHE A 127 14.00 -5.96 1.01
N TRP A 128 13.04 -6.87 1.09
CA TRP A 128 11.66 -6.54 1.40
C TRP A 128 11.02 -7.66 2.19
N GLU A 129 10.05 -7.32 3.01
CA GLU A 129 9.23 -8.25 3.78
C GLU A 129 7.77 -7.79 3.78
N TYR A 130 6.87 -8.66 4.22
CA TYR A 130 5.47 -8.32 4.30
C TYR A 130 4.82 -8.83 5.58
N ARG A 131 3.78 -8.12 6.01
CA ARG A 131 2.94 -8.47 7.15
C ARG A 131 1.49 -8.36 6.74
N MET A 132 0.66 -9.29 7.18
CA MET A 132 -0.77 -9.27 6.90
C MET A 132 -1.55 -9.56 8.16
N HIS A 133 -2.63 -8.81 8.39
CA HIS A 133 -3.51 -9.02 9.53
C HIS A 133 -4.97 -8.77 9.16
N HIS A 134 -5.87 -9.40 9.90
CA HIS A 134 -7.31 -9.27 9.67
C HIS A 134 -7.81 -7.94 10.27
N ASP A 135 -8.34 -7.08 9.42
CA ASP A 135 -8.85 -5.73 9.71
C ASP A 135 -10.17 -5.48 8.95
N PRO A 136 -11.27 -6.16 9.29
CA PRO A 136 -12.52 -6.11 8.52
C PRO A 136 -13.19 -4.74 8.53
N GLU A 137 -12.84 -3.88 9.49
CA GLU A 137 -13.37 -2.53 9.64
C GLU A 137 -12.51 -1.48 8.93
N TRP A 138 -11.40 -1.88 8.31
CA TRP A 138 -10.46 -0.97 7.63
C TRP A 138 -9.89 0.10 8.57
N GLN A 139 -9.56 -0.26 9.81
CA GLN A 139 -9.01 0.66 10.81
C GLN A 139 -7.67 1.26 10.33
N GLU A 140 -6.81 0.47 9.69
CA GLU A 140 -5.53 0.94 9.16
C GLU A 140 -5.71 1.92 7.99
N ALA A 141 -6.67 1.65 7.10
CA ALA A 141 -7.02 2.60 6.05
C ALA A 141 -7.59 3.89 6.63
N GLY A 142 -8.42 3.79 7.67
CA GLY A 142 -8.93 4.95 8.41
C GLY A 142 -7.82 5.83 8.97
N CYS A 143 -6.71 5.25 9.45
CA CYS A 143 -5.54 6.01 9.89
C CYS A 143 -4.93 6.86 8.76
N ILE A 144 -4.81 6.29 7.56
CA ILE A 144 -4.28 6.98 6.37
C ILE A 144 -5.28 8.03 5.87
N PHE A 145 -6.58 7.72 5.87
CA PHE A 145 -7.62 8.63 5.41
C PHE A 145 -7.80 9.88 6.28
N ARG A 146 -7.35 9.85 7.54
CA ARG A 146 -7.29 11.05 8.39
C ARG A 146 -6.28 12.10 7.88
N LEU A 147 -5.46 11.78 6.88
CA LEU A 147 -4.55 12.74 6.24
C LEU A 147 -5.28 13.71 5.28
N PHE A 148 -6.45 13.36 4.74
CA PHE A 148 -7.17 14.19 3.76
C PHE A 148 -7.57 15.58 4.29
N PRO A 149 -8.09 15.74 5.53
CA PRO A 149 -8.31 17.06 6.11
C PRO A 149 -7.03 17.90 6.22
N LEU A 150 -5.85 17.27 6.38
CA LEU A 150 -4.57 17.98 6.50
C LEU A 150 -4.08 18.54 5.16
N ALA A 151 -4.53 18.01 4.02
CA ALA A 151 -4.22 18.55 2.70
C ALA A 151 -5.00 19.83 2.35
N ASN A 152 -6.12 20.10 3.02
CA ASN A 152 -6.96 21.26 2.73
C ASN A 152 -6.64 22.51 3.59
N GLY A 153 -5.63 22.44 4.46
CA GLY A 153 -5.32 23.52 5.40
C GLY A 153 -6.39 23.69 6.50
N PRO A 154 -6.13 24.50 7.54
CA PRO A 154 -6.99 24.59 8.72
C PRO A 154 -8.36 25.27 8.53
N ASP A 155 -8.83 25.50 7.29
CA ASP A 155 -10.09 26.19 7.00
C ASP A 155 -11.00 25.34 6.08
N ALA A 156 -11.53 24.23 6.60
CA ALA A 156 -12.71 23.54 6.06
C ALA A 156 -13.88 23.65 7.04
#